data_AF-A0A8J6Q2V5-F1
#
_entry.id   AF-A0A8J6Q2V5-F1
#
_cell.length_a   1.000
_cell.length_b   1.000
_cell.length_c   1.000
_cell.angle_alpha   90.00
_cell.angle_beta   90.00
_cell.angle_gamma   90.00
#
_symmetry.space_group_name_H-M   'P 1'
#
loop_
_entity.id
_entity.type
_entity.pdbx_description
1 polymer ?
#
loop_
_entity_poly.entity_id
_entity_poly.type
_entity_poly.pdbx_seq_one_letter_code
_entity_poly.pdbx_strand_id
1 'polypeptide(L)'
;MKKLLFACLFVVGTAMHVQAQDNSEFKKETIEFIKLTGATSAFENAISQIGGMVADDKKEAYMEEAKGTLGGLYEKMAGLYMEEFTREEVKELTVFYKKKLGEKLAGKQFDLAQKAMMFGQRWGMEVQAIAQKYM
;
A
#
# COMPACT_ATOMS: atom_id res chain seq x y z
N MET A 1 2.31 30.45 40.63
CA MET A 1 3.06 30.14 39.38
C MET A 1 3.37 28.65 39.21
N LYS A 2 3.88 27.92 40.22
CA LYS A 2 4.10 26.45 40.11
C LYS A 2 2.83 25.64 39.75
N LYS A 3 1.66 25.97 40.31
CA LYS A 3 0.40 25.26 40.01
C LYS A 3 -0.16 25.51 38.59
N LEU A 4 0.16 26.66 38.01
CA LEU A 4 -0.19 27.01 36.61
C LEU A 4 0.75 26.32 35.61
N LEU A 5 2.04 26.22 35.94
CA LEU A 5 3.02 25.46 35.15
C LEU A 5 2.67 23.96 35.07
N PHE A 6 2.21 23.36 36.18
CA PHE A 6 1.76 21.95 36.19
C PHE A 6 0.48 21.72 35.36
N ALA A 7 -0.46 22.67 35.36
CA ALA A 7 -1.68 22.58 34.55
C ALA A 7 -1.38 22.69 33.04
N CYS A 8 -0.48 23.59 32.64
CA CYS A 8 -0.02 23.68 31.24
C CYS A 8 0.75 22.43 30.80
N LEU A 9 1.60 21.86 31.65
CA LEU A 9 2.32 20.62 31.33
C LEU A 9 1.37 19.42 31.14
N PHE A 10 0.29 19.35 31.91
CA PHE A 10 -0.68 18.26 31.82
C PHE A 10 -1.48 18.31 30.53
N VAL A 11 -1.94 19.51 30.11
CA VAL A 11 -2.70 19.70 28.86
C VAL A 11 -1.86 19.40 27.62
N VAL A 12 -0.58 19.79 27.62
CA VAL A 12 0.34 19.48 26.51
C VAL A 12 0.67 17.99 26.45
N GLY A 13 0.87 17.34 27.60
CA GLY A 13 1.11 15.90 27.67
C GLY A 13 -0.08 15.07 27.14
N THR A 14 -1.32 15.47 27.46
CA THR A 14 -2.52 14.78 26.95
C THR A 14 -2.73 14.98 25.45
N ALA A 15 -2.46 16.18 24.91
CA ALA A 15 -2.63 16.45 23.48
C ALA A 15 -1.66 15.64 22.61
N MET A 16 -0.39 15.54 23.04
CA MET A 16 0.61 14.74 22.34
C MET A 16 0.31 13.24 22.41
N HIS A 17 -0.24 12.75 23.53
CA HIS A 17 -0.57 11.33 23.66
C HIS A 17 -1.77 10.93 22.80
N VAL A 18 -2.81 11.79 22.72
CA VAL A 18 -3.98 11.57 21.85
C VAL A 18 -3.59 11.56 20.38
N GLN A 19 -2.76 12.51 19.94
CA GLN A 19 -2.34 12.61 18.55
C GLN A 19 -1.42 11.45 18.12
N ALA A 20 -0.55 10.97 19.02
CA ALA A 20 0.29 9.80 18.76
C ALA A 20 -0.51 8.50 18.68
N GLN A 21 -1.51 8.33 19.55
CA GLN A 21 -2.38 7.15 19.55
C GLN A 21 -3.27 7.11 18.30
N ASP A 22 -3.88 8.23 17.93
CA ASP A 22 -4.77 8.32 16.75
C ASP A 22 -3.99 8.05 15.45
N ASN A 23 -2.76 8.56 15.34
CA ASN A 23 -1.92 8.31 14.18
C ASN A 23 -1.48 6.83 14.07
N SER A 24 -1.25 6.16 15.21
CA SER A 24 -0.96 4.72 15.23
C SER A 24 -2.15 3.87 14.79
N GLU A 25 -3.37 4.24 15.22
CA GLU A 25 -4.58 3.54 14.79
C GLU A 25 -4.89 3.79 13.32
N PHE A 26 -4.78 5.04 12.86
CA PHE A 26 -4.98 5.38 11.45
C PHE A 26 -4.03 4.58 10.56
N LYS A 27 -2.73 4.53 10.90
CA LYS A 27 -1.76 3.71 10.16
C LYS A 27 -2.15 2.25 10.11
N LYS A 28 -2.56 1.67 11.23
CA LYS A 28 -2.98 0.26 11.30
C LYS A 28 -4.18 0.00 10.40
N GLU A 29 -5.18 0.87 10.41
CA GLU A 29 -6.35 0.76 9.54
C GLU A 29 -5.98 0.88 8.06
N THR A 30 -5.08 1.81 7.72
CA THR A 30 -4.57 1.97 6.35
C THR A 30 -3.78 0.76 5.88
N ILE A 31 -2.98 0.12 6.74
CA ILE A 31 -2.30 -1.15 6.42
C ILE A 31 -3.32 -2.24 6.08
N GLU A 32 -4.38 -2.38 6.88
CA GLU A 32 -5.43 -3.37 6.64
C GLU A 32 -6.20 -3.07 5.35
N PHE A 33 -6.51 -1.81 5.08
CA PHE A 33 -7.06 -1.36 3.80
C PHE A 33 -6.17 -1.78 2.62
N ILE A 34 -4.87 -1.47 2.66
CA ILE A 34 -3.93 -1.79 1.57
C ILE A 34 -3.91 -3.30 1.30
N LYS A 35 -3.90 -4.13 2.35
CA LYS A 35 -3.94 -5.59 2.19
C LYS A 35 -5.18 -6.09 1.46
N LEU A 36 -6.31 -5.39 1.55
CA LEU A 36 -7.57 -5.73 0.87
C LEU A 36 -7.60 -5.34 -0.61
N THR A 37 -6.74 -4.43 -1.06
CA THR A 37 -6.73 -3.95 -2.46
C THR A 37 -6.18 -4.96 -3.47
N GLY A 38 -5.69 -6.12 -3.00
CA GLY A 38 -5.01 -7.12 -3.85
C GLY A 38 -3.50 -6.91 -3.96
N ALA A 39 -2.96 -5.84 -3.36
CA ALA A 39 -1.53 -5.55 -3.34
C ALA A 39 -0.70 -6.71 -2.72
N THR A 40 -1.22 -7.36 -1.68
CA THR A 40 -0.57 -8.49 -1.02
C THR A 40 -0.23 -9.62 -1.99
N SER A 41 -1.20 -10.06 -2.78
CA SER A 41 -0.98 -11.15 -3.75
C SER A 41 0.02 -10.76 -4.84
N ALA A 42 0.04 -9.48 -5.24
CA ALA A 42 1.04 -8.98 -6.19
C ALA A 42 2.46 -9.06 -5.60
N PHE A 43 2.65 -8.68 -4.33
CA PHE A 43 3.95 -8.78 -3.66
C PHE A 43 4.38 -10.23 -3.41
N GLU A 44 3.47 -11.09 -2.98
CA GLU A 44 3.76 -12.52 -2.80
C GLU A 44 4.11 -13.20 -4.12
N ASN A 45 3.43 -12.84 -5.22
CA ASN A 45 3.78 -13.32 -6.56
C ASN A 45 5.16 -12.84 -6.99
N ALA A 46 5.51 -11.58 -6.70
CA ALA A 46 6.84 -11.05 -6.98
C ALA A 46 7.93 -11.79 -6.18
N ILE A 47 7.70 -12.03 -4.88
CA ILE A 47 8.58 -12.85 -4.04
C ILE A 47 8.74 -14.25 -4.64
N SER A 48 7.65 -14.90 -5.02
CA SER A 48 7.70 -16.23 -5.64
C SER A 48 8.48 -16.25 -6.96
N GLN A 49 8.27 -15.25 -7.83
CA GLN A 49 8.98 -15.12 -9.10
C GLN A 49 10.48 -14.91 -8.90
N ILE A 50 10.87 -14.04 -7.95
CA ILE A 50 12.27 -13.81 -7.58
C ILE A 50 12.86 -15.07 -6.93
N GLY A 51 12.08 -15.79 -6.13
CA GLY A 51 12.46 -17.06 -5.52
C GLY A 51 12.67 -18.20 -6.53
N GLY A 52 12.20 -18.04 -7.77
CA GLY A 52 12.39 -19.03 -8.84
C GLY A 52 13.86 -19.34 -9.16
N MET A 53 14.78 -18.42 -8.85
CA MET A 53 16.24 -18.60 -9.01
C MET A 53 16.94 -19.13 -7.74
N VAL A 54 16.22 -19.33 -6.64
CA VAL A 54 16.78 -19.86 -5.39
C VAL A 54 16.85 -21.40 -5.47
N ALA A 55 17.95 -21.97 -4.97
CA ALA A 55 18.13 -23.42 -4.91
C ALA A 55 17.01 -24.10 -4.09
N ASP A 56 16.56 -25.28 -4.52
CA ASP A 56 15.37 -25.94 -3.96
C ASP A 56 15.46 -26.19 -2.45
N ASP A 57 16.64 -26.55 -1.96
CA ASP A 57 16.95 -26.77 -0.53
C ASP A 57 16.91 -25.49 0.32
N LYS A 58 16.91 -24.31 -0.32
CA LYS A 58 16.88 -22.99 0.33
C LYS A 58 15.57 -22.23 0.11
N LYS A 59 14.66 -22.75 -0.72
CA LYS A 59 13.41 -22.06 -1.07
C LYS A 59 12.54 -21.75 0.13
N GLU A 60 12.41 -22.67 1.08
CA GLU A 60 11.57 -22.46 2.26
C GLU A 60 12.08 -21.30 3.13
N ALA A 61 13.37 -21.32 3.48
CA ALA A 61 14.01 -20.25 4.24
C ALA A 61 13.93 -18.89 3.52
N TYR A 62 14.16 -18.88 2.19
CA TYR A 62 13.97 -17.69 1.37
C TYR A 62 12.54 -17.14 1.47
N MET A 63 11.52 -18.01 1.31
CA MET A 63 10.13 -17.58 1.32
C MET A 63 9.73 -17.00 2.69
N GLU A 64 10.22 -17.58 3.77
CA GLU A 64 9.98 -17.08 5.13
C GLU A 64 10.61 -15.69 5.32
N GLU A 65 11.90 -15.54 5.02
CA GLU A 65 12.63 -14.28 5.18
C GLU A 65 12.05 -13.18 4.28
N ALA A 66 11.78 -13.50 3.01
CA ALA A 66 11.22 -12.56 2.05
C ALA A 66 9.81 -12.09 2.45
N LYS A 67 8.93 -12.99 2.91
CA LYS A 67 7.60 -12.60 3.42
C LYS A 67 7.70 -11.76 4.69
N GLY A 68 8.71 -11.98 5.53
CA GLY A 68 9.01 -11.14 6.69
C GLY A 68 9.22 -9.67 6.34
N THR A 69 9.67 -9.37 5.12
CA THR A 69 9.87 -7.98 4.67
C THR A 69 8.59 -7.21 4.37
N LEU A 70 7.44 -7.90 4.18
CA LEU A 70 6.19 -7.27 3.78
C LEU A 70 5.65 -6.30 4.83
N GLY A 71 5.89 -6.55 6.12
CA GLY A 71 5.46 -5.67 7.21
C GLY A 71 5.99 -4.23 7.03
N GLY A 72 7.31 -4.10 6.85
CA GLY A 72 7.94 -2.79 6.63
C GLY A 72 7.53 -2.13 5.31
N LEU A 73 7.20 -2.93 4.27
CA LEU A 73 6.65 -2.39 3.03
C LEU A 73 5.26 -1.77 3.25
N TYR A 74 4.37 -2.47 3.97
CA TYR A 74 3.05 -1.94 4.28
C TYR A 74 3.10 -0.67 5.13
N GLU A 75 4.02 -0.57 6.09
CA GLU A 75 4.19 0.66 6.88
C GLU A 75 4.54 1.87 6.02
N LYS A 76 5.45 1.68 5.05
CA LYS A 76 5.83 2.74 4.09
C LYS A 76 4.66 3.13 3.19
N MET A 77 3.95 2.13 2.65
CA MET A 77 2.77 2.38 1.82
C MET A 77 1.68 3.09 2.61
N ALA A 78 1.42 2.70 3.85
CA ALA A 78 0.44 3.36 4.69
C ALA A 78 0.78 4.84 4.92
N GLY A 79 2.07 5.17 5.07
CA GLY A 79 2.53 6.57 5.10
C GLY A 79 2.07 7.37 3.88
N LEU A 80 2.29 6.85 2.67
CA LEU A 80 1.87 7.51 1.42
C LEU A 80 0.35 7.71 1.35
N TYR A 81 -0.44 6.71 1.76
CA TYR A 81 -1.90 6.84 1.75
C TYR A 81 -2.39 7.82 2.81
N MET A 82 -1.76 7.91 3.97
CA MET A 82 -2.14 8.83 5.04
C MET A 82 -1.81 10.30 4.72
N GLU A 83 -0.96 10.57 3.73
CA GLU A 83 -0.71 11.92 3.21
C GLU A 83 -1.84 12.41 2.31
N GLU A 84 -2.55 11.49 1.64
CA GLU A 84 -3.54 11.81 0.61
C GLU A 84 -4.99 11.57 1.07
N PHE A 85 -5.20 10.68 2.03
CA PHE A 85 -6.53 10.28 2.50
C PHE A 85 -6.68 10.53 4.00
N THR A 86 -7.89 10.86 4.40
CA THR A 86 -8.31 10.87 5.81
C THR A 86 -8.62 9.47 6.31
N ARG A 87 -8.66 9.30 7.64
CA ARG A 87 -9.03 8.03 8.29
C ARG A 87 -10.44 7.59 7.92
N GLU A 88 -11.37 8.52 7.82
CA GLU A 88 -12.76 8.28 7.42
C GLU A 88 -12.84 7.76 5.98
N GLU A 89 -12.13 8.37 5.03
CA GLU A 89 -12.08 7.91 3.64
C GLU A 89 -11.48 6.50 3.53
N VAL A 90 -10.40 6.21 4.28
CA VAL A 90 -9.82 4.86 4.35
C VAL A 90 -10.84 3.84 4.88
N LYS A 91 -11.66 4.20 5.88
CA LYS A 91 -12.73 3.33 6.39
C LYS A 91 -13.81 3.09 5.33
N GLU A 92 -14.23 4.12 4.61
CA GLU A 92 -15.22 4.00 3.53
C GLU A 92 -14.70 3.11 2.38
N LEU A 93 -13.45 3.31 1.96
CA LEU A 93 -12.79 2.47 0.97
C LEU A 93 -12.68 1.03 1.45
N THR A 94 -12.33 0.82 2.72
CA THR A 94 -12.28 -0.52 3.34
C THR A 94 -13.64 -1.22 3.26
N VAL A 95 -14.73 -0.51 3.53
CA VAL A 95 -16.09 -1.05 3.39
C VAL A 95 -16.38 -1.45 1.94
N PHE A 96 -15.95 -0.65 0.96
CA PHE A 96 -16.10 -1.00 -0.44
C PHE A 96 -15.32 -2.27 -0.82
N TYR A 97 -14.04 -2.37 -0.43
CA TYR A 97 -13.20 -3.53 -0.77
C TYR A 97 -13.66 -4.84 -0.12
N LYS A 98 -14.40 -4.79 1.00
CA LYS A 98 -15.04 -5.95 1.62
C LYS A 98 -16.33 -6.41 0.92
N LYS A 99 -16.87 -5.64 -0.03
CA LYS A 99 -18.04 -6.07 -0.83
C LYS A 99 -17.56 -6.94 -1.99
N LYS A 100 -18.45 -7.82 -2.47
CA LYS A 100 -18.19 -8.71 -3.63
C LYS A 100 -17.60 -7.98 -4.86
N LEU A 101 -18.06 -6.76 -5.13
CA LEU A 101 -17.53 -5.95 -6.25
C LEU A 101 -16.11 -5.46 -5.96
N GLY A 102 -15.83 -5.01 -4.74
CA GLY A 102 -14.50 -4.59 -4.30
C GLY A 102 -13.49 -5.73 -4.31
N GLU A 103 -13.87 -6.91 -3.80
CA GLU A 103 -13.05 -8.13 -3.88
C GLU A 103 -12.75 -8.52 -5.33
N LYS A 104 -13.75 -8.45 -6.22
CA LYS A 104 -13.56 -8.68 -7.66
C LYS A 104 -12.59 -7.68 -8.26
N LEU A 105 -12.67 -6.40 -7.88
CA LEU A 105 -11.75 -5.38 -8.36
C LEU A 105 -10.33 -5.67 -7.88
N ALA A 106 -10.14 -5.91 -6.58
CA ALA A 106 -8.85 -6.26 -5.99
C ALA A 106 -8.18 -7.44 -6.71
N GLY A 107 -8.95 -8.50 -7.00
CA GLY A 107 -8.45 -9.68 -7.72
C GLY A 107 -8.21 -9.48 -9.23
N LYS A 108 -8.56 -8.33 -9.82
CA LYS A 108 -8.44 -8.07 -11.27
C LYS A 108 -7.62 -6.83 -11.61
N GLN A 109 -7.48 -5.89 -10.69
CA GLN A 109 -6.90 -4.57 -10.95
C GLN A 109 -5.46 -4.68 -11.46
N PHE A 110 -4.65 -5.56 -10.86
CA PHE A 110 -3.28 -5.78 -11.30
C PHE A 110 -3.19 -6.32 -12.73
N ASP A 111 -3.94 -7.38 -13.06
CA ASP A 111 -3.98 -7.95 -14.42
C ASP A 111 -4.45 -6.93 -15.46
N LEU A 112 -5.46 -6.13 -15.11
CA LEU A 112 -5.99 -5.07 -15.98
C LEU A 112 -4.93 -3.99 -16.22
N ALA A 113 -4.21 -3.57 -15.18
CA ALA A 113 -3.13 -2.59 -15.30
C ALA A 113 -1.98 -3.10 -16.20
N GLN A 114 -1.58 -4.37 -16.06
CA GLN A 114 -0.57 -4.96 -16.95
C GLN A 114 -1.04 -4.99 -18.41
N LYS A 115 -2.29 -5.38 -18.66
CA LYS A 115 -2.87 -5.37 -20.02
C LYS A 115 -2.94 -3.97 -20.61
N ALA A 116 -3.33 -2.99 -19.80
CA ALA A 116 -3.37 -1.59 -20.21
C ALA A 116 -1.96 -1.07 -20.57
N MET A 117 -0.93 -1.44 -19.81
CA MET A 117 0.45 -1.07 -20.10
C MET A 117 0.90 -1.58 -21.48
N MET A 118 0.57 -2.83 -21.83
CA MET A 118 0.85 -3.38 -23.17
C MET A 118 0.14 -2.61 -24.29
N PHE A 119 -1.10 -2.18 -24.06
CA PHE A 119 -1.81 -1.33 -25.02
C PHE A 119 -1.14 0.04 -25.17
N GLY A 120 -0.73 0.65 -24.05
CA GLY A 120 0.01 1.91 -24.05
C GLY A 120 1.32 1.82 -24.83
N GLN A 121 2.07 0.72 -24.69
CA GLN A 121 3.29 0.47 -25.46
C GLN A 121 3.01 0.40 -26.97
N ARG A 122 1.96 -0.32 -27.39
CA ARG A 122 1.58 -0.42 -28.82
C ARG A 122 1.17 0.94 -29.37
N TRP A 123 0.32 1.65 -28.66
CA TRP A 123 -0.09 3.00 -29.02
C TRP A 123 1.11 3.95 -29.11
N GLY A 124 2.08 3.86 -28.19
CA GLY A 124 3.32 4.63 -28.25
C GLY A 124 4.12 4.40 -29.53
N MET A 125 4.20 3.15 -30.02
CA MET A 125 4.84 2.84 -31.30
C MET A 125 4.08 3.44 -32.48
N GLU A 126 2.75 3.42 -32.45
CA GLU A 126 1.92 4.07 -33.48
C GLU A 126 2.17 5.58 -33.52
N VAL A 127 2.23 6.23 -32.36
CA VAL A 127 2.53 7.67 -32.25
C VAL A 127 3.95 7.97 -32.75
N GLN A 128 4.94 7.14 -32.42
CA GLN A 128 6.30 7.29 -32.94
C GLN A 128 6.34 7.20 -34.47
N ALA A 129 5.61 6.26 -35.07
CA ALA A 129 5.51 6.14 -36.52
C ALA A 129 4.85 7.36 -37.18
N ILE A 130 3.87 7.99 -36.50
CA ILE A 130 3.29 9.26 -36.94
C ILE A 130 4.33 10.38 -36.88
N ALA A 131 5.09 10.50 -35.78
CA ALA A 131 6.09 11.54 -35.61
C ALA A 131 7.19 11.50 -36.70
N GLN A 132 7.58 10.30 -37.14
CA GLN A 132 8.55 10.12 -38.24
C GLN A 132 8.08 10.72 -39.58
N LYS A 133 6.78 10.96 -39.78
CA LYS A 133 6.28 11.64 -40.99
C LYS A 133 6.53 13.15 -40.98
N TYR A 134 6.91 13.71 -39.84
CA TYR A 134 7.09 15.15 -39.61
C TYR A 134 8.53 15.51 -39.17
N MET A 135 9.45 14.55 -39.23
CA MET A 135 10.91 14.75 -39.08
C MET A 135 11.57 14.62 -40.43
#